data_AF-A0A6F9Y4E0-F1
#
_entry.id   AF-A0A6F9Y4E0-F1
#
_cell.length_a   1.000
_cell.length_b   1.000
_cell.length_c   1.000
_cell.angle_alpha   90.00
_cell.angle_beta   90.00
_cell.angle_gamma   90.00
#
_symmetry.space_group_name_H-M   'P 1'
#
loop_
_entity.id
_entity.type
_entity.pdbx_description
1 polymer ?
#
loop_
_entity_poly.entity_id
_entity_poly.type
_entity_poly.pdbx_seq_one_letter_code
_entity_poly.pdbx_strand_id
1 'polypeptide(L)'
;MTKNKMEDLNNLLFEQLERLNDESLDLEQELKRAKAISDVSDKVIQSADLSFKVMKLRAEMTGNVETPEMLEVKKLETKND
;
A
#
# COMPACT_ATOMS: atom_id res chain seq x y z
N MET A 1 7.53 -5.24 -13.04
CA MET A 1 7.70 -5.65 -11.63
C MET A 1 6.37 -5.44 -10.93
N THR A 2 5.88 -6.44 -10.20
CA THR A 2 4.54 -6.42 -9.60
C THR A 2 4.52 -5.53 -8.36
N LYS A 3 3.64 -4.52 -8.34
CA LYS A 3 3.44 -3.59 -7.21
C LYS A 3 2.60 -4.25 -6.12
N ASN A 4 3.23 -5.03 -5.24
CA ASN A 4 2.54 -5.83 -4.21
C ASN A 4 2.75 -5.32 -2.77
N LYS A 5 3.49 -4.22 -2.58
CA LYS A 5 3.88 -3.73 -1.25
C LYS A 5 3.05 -2.53 -0.82
N MET A 6 2.94 -2.32 0.49
CA MET A 6 2.27 -1.14 1.08
C MET A 6 2.89 0.19 0.65
N GLU A 7 4.20 0.23 0.47
CA GLU A 7 4.89 1.41 -0.04
C GLU A 7 4.42 1.79 -1.45
N ASP A 8 4.24 0.81 -2.34
CA ASP A 8 3.77 1.05 -3.70
C ASP A 8 2.32 1.57 -3.72
N LEU A 9 1.48 1.08 -2.80
CA LEU A 9 0.11 1.56 -2.61
C LEU A 9 0.11 3.04 -2.16
N ASN A 10 0.93 3.37 -1.16
CA ASN A 10 1.04 4.75 -0.66
C ASN A 10 1.51 5.70 -1.76
N ASN A 11 2.55 5.32 -2.51
CA ASN A 11 3.06 6.12 -3.62
C ASN A 11 1.98 6.37 -4.68
N LEU A 12 1.18 5.36 -5.02
CA LEU A 12 0.08 5.52 -5.96
C LEU A 12 -0.99 6.49 -5.44
N LEU A 13 -1.35 6.39 -4.15
CA LEU A 13 -2.35 7.27 -3.55
C LEU A 13 -1.89 8.74 -3.54
N PHE A 14 -0.61 9.00 -3.24
CA PHE A 14 -0.04 10.33 -3.35
C PHE A 14 -0.03 10.85 -4.78
N GLU A 15 0.34 10.01 -5.75
CA GLU A 15 0.28 10.38 -7.18
C GLU A 15 -1.15 10.77 -7.60
N GLN A 16 -2.18 10.04 -7.15
CA GLN A 16 -3.56 10.42 -7.46
C GLN A 16 -3.99 11.73 -6.77
N LEU A 17 -3.52 11.97 -5.53
CA LEU A 17 -3.75 13.25 -4.84
C LEU A 17 -3.12 14.43 -5.58
N GLU A 18 -1.91 14.26 -6.11
CA GLU A 18 -1.25 15.29 -6.92
C GLU A 18 -2.02 15.54 -8.22
N ARG A 19 -2.46 14.47 -8.92
CA ARG A 19 -3.22 14.59 -10.16
C ARG A 19 -4.58 15.27 -9.98
N LEU A 20 -5.22 15.15 -8.82
CA LEU A 20 -6.45 15.87 -8.51
C LEU A 20 -6.26 17.40 -8.43
N ASN A 21 -5.04 17.88 -8.24
CA ASN A 21 -4.72 19.31 -8.24
C ASN A 21 -4.32 19.84 -9.63
N ASP A 22 -4.26 18.98 -10.66
CA ASP A 22 -3.89 19.38 -12.01
C ASP A 22 -5.09 20.04 -12.73
N GLU A 23 -5.02 21.35 -12.91
CA GLU A 23 -6.06 22.16 -13.57
C GLU A 23 -6.23 21.85 -15.06
N SER A 24 -5.31 21.09 -15.68
CA SER A 24 -5.37 20.73 -17.10
C SER A 24 -6.19 19.47 -17.39
N LEU A 25 -6.61 18.74 -16.36
CA LEU A 25 -7.36 17.49 -16.47
C LEU A 25 -8.87 17.68 -16.31
N ASP A 26 -9.64 16.73 -16.83
CA ASP A 26 -11.05 16.62 -16.52
C ASP A 26 -11.22 16.17 -15.05
N LEU A 27 -11.57 17.13 -14.20
CA LEU A 27 -11.70 16.94 -12.76
C LEU A 27 -12.77 15.90 -12.40
N GLU A 28 -13.86 15.77 -13.17
CA GLU A 28 -14.90 14.77 -12.90
C GLU A 28 -14.37 13.36 -13.14
N GLN A 29 -13.65 13.18 -14.25
CA GLN A 29 -13.02 11.91 -14.59
C GLN A 29 -11.94 11.54 -13.57
N GLU A 30 -11.13 12.51 -13.15
CA GLU A 30 -10.05 12.28 -12.20
C GLU A 30 -10.58 12.01 -10.79
N LEU A 31 -11.64 12.69 -10.36
CA LEU A 31 -12.32 12.39 -9.10
C LEU A 31 -12.88 10.96 -9.07
N LYS A 32 -13.49 10.50 -10.17
CA LYS A 32 -13.99 9.14 -10.29
C LYS A 32 -12.85 8.11 -10.22
N ARG A 33 -11.72 8.39 -10.86
CA ARG A 33 -10.53 7.54 -10.81
C ARG A 33 -9.95 7.48 -9.39
N ALA A 34 -9.76 8.63 -8.74
CA ALA A 34 -9.25 8.71 -7.38
C ALA A 34 -10.14 7.95 -6.39
N LYS A 35 -11.47 8.08 -6.53
CA LYS A 35 -12.42 7.32 -5.71
C LYS A 35 -12.27 5.81 -5.91
N ALA A 36 -12.20 5.35 -7.16
CA ALA A 36 -12.03 3.92 -7.45
C ALA A 36 -10.70 3.37 -6.89
N ILE A 37 -9.62 4.15 -6.98
CA ILE A 37 -8.32 3.78 -6.40
C ILE A 37 -8.39 3.74 -4.87
N SER A 38 -9.06 4.71 -4.22
CA SER A 38 -9.29 4.69 -2.77
C SER A 38 -10.06 3.44 -2.35
N ASP A 39 -11.15 3.12 -3.04
CA ASP A 39 -12.01 1.98 -2.71
C ASP A 39 -11.23 0.65 -2.82
N VAL A 40 -10.39 0.51 -3.86
CA VAL A 40 -9.52 -0.67 -4.00
C VAL A 40 -8.43 -0.69 -2.92
N SER A 41 -7.85 0.46 -2.61
CA SER A 41 -6.81 0.58 -1.58
C SER A 41 -7.34 0.15 -0.21
N ASP A 42 -8.57 0.53 0.14
CA ASP A 42 -9.23 0.08 1.36
C ASP A 42 -9.33 -1.46 1.44
N LYS A 43 -9.61 -2.13 0.32
CA LYS A 43 -9.65 -3.60 0.27
C LYS A 43 -8.26 -4.22 0.44
N VAL A 44 -7.23 -3.61 -0.12
CA VAL A 44 -5.85 -4.05 0.07
C VAL A 44 -5.43 -3.91 1.53
N ILE A 45 -5.75 -2.78 2.18
CA ILE A 45 -5.45 -2.56 3.60
C ILE A 45 -6.19 -3.58 4.48
N GLN A 46 -7.47 -3.86 4.21
CA GLN A 46 -8.23 -4.89 4.93
C GLN A 46 -7.60 -6.29 4.81
N SER A 47 -7.15 -6.65 3.60
CA SER A 47 -6.46 -7.93 3.37
C SER A 47 -5.12 -8.00 4.12
N ALA A 48 -4.42 -6.88 4.23
CA ALA A 48 -3.16 -6.80 4.92
C ALA A 48 -3.30 -6.83 6.45
N ASP A 49 -4.33 -6.17 6.98
CA ASP A 49 -4.70 -6.25 8.40
C ASP A 49 -5.06 -7.70 8.79
N LEU A 50 -5.79 -8.42 7.92
CA LEU A 50 -6.02 -9.85 8.13
C LEU A 50 -4.71 -10.64 8.14
N SER A 51 -3.82 -10.38 7.18
CA SER A 51 -2.51 -11.05 7.11
C SER A 51 -1.65 -10.76 8.34
N PHE A 52 -1.67 -9.52 8.83
CA PHE A 52 -0.99 -9.11 10.06
C PHE A 52 -1.55 -9.84 11.29
N LYS A 53 -2.88 -9.95 11.41
CA LYS A 53 -3.52 -10.69 12.51
C LYS A 53 -3.15 -12.16 12.51
N VAL A 54 -3.13 -12.80 11.34
CA VAL A 54 -2.69 -14.20 11.18
C VAL A 54 -1.22 -14.37 11.56
N MET A 55 -0.34 -13.48 11.08
CA MET A 55 1.08 -13.46 11.46
C MET A 55 1.23 -13.35 12.98
N LYS A 56 0.55 -12.40 13.62
CA LYS A 56 0.62 -12.18 15.06
C LYS A 56 0.17 -13.42 15.84
N LEU A 57 -0.98 -14.02 15.47
CA LEU A 57 -1.47 -15.24 16.11
C LEU A 57 -0.46 -16.40 15.98
N ARG A 58 0.13 -16.58 14.79
CA ARG A 58 1.14 -17.62 14.57
C ARG A 58 2.40 -17.38 15.40
N ALA A 59 2.84 -16.12 15.52
CA ALA A 59 3.98 -15.76 16.36
C ALA A 59 3.71 -16.04 17.83
N GLU A 60 2.51 -15.73 18.32
CA GLU A 60 2.10 -16.04 19.70
C GLU A 60 2.06 -17.56 19.97
N MET A 61 1.64 -18.37 18.98
CA MET A 61 1.55 -19.83 19.13
C MET A 61 2.89 -20.57 18.98
N THR A 62 3.79 -20.07 18.12
CA THR A 62 4.98 -20.82 17.70
C THR A 62 6.30 -20.16 18.11
N GLY A 63 6.27 -18.90 18.52
CA GLY A 63 7.46 -18.07 18.73
C GLY A 63 8.15 -17.59 17.45
N ASN A 64 7.69 -18.05 16.27
CA ASN A 64 8.29 -17.68 14.98
C ASN A 64 7.53 -16.50 14.35
N VAL A 65 8.27 -15.45 14.01
CA VAL A 65 7.74 -14.27 13.32
C VAL A 65 8.18 -14.33 11.85
N GLU A 66 7.20 -14.45 10.95
CA GLU A 66 7.40 -14.37 9.50
C GLU A 66 6.55 -13.23 8.95
N THR A 67 7.19 -12.18 8.44
CA THR A 67 6.48 -11.03 7.87
C THR A 67 6.01 -11.35 6.45
N PRO A 68 4.71 -11.17 6.14
CA PRO A 68 4.22 -11.28 4.77
C PRO A 68 4.88 -10.25 3.83
N GLU A 69 5.21 -10.65 2.60
CA GLU A 69 5.87 -9.79 1.59
C GLU A 69 5.15 -8.44 1.40
N MET A 70 3.82 -8.44 1.43
CA MET A 70 3.00 -7.23 1.26
C MET A 70 3.22 -6.17 2.35
N LEU A 71 3.65 -6.60 3.55
CA LEU A 71 3.93 -5.75 4.71
C LEU A 71 5.42 -5.39 4.84
N GLU A 72 6.28 -5.91 3.97
CA GLU A 72 7.70 -5.59 3.99
C GLU A 72 7.94 -4.15 3.52
N VAL A 73 8.77 -3.43 4.28
CA VAL A 73 9.32 -2.15 3.86
C VAL A 73 10.66 -2.41 3.16
N LYS A 74 10.93 -1.76 2.03
CA LYS A 74 12.26 -1.84 1.39
C LYS A 74 13.30 -1.35 2.40
N LYS A 75 14.33 -2.15 2.69
CA LYS A 75 15.51 -1.64 3.38
C LYS A 75 16.10 -0.55 2.50
N LEU A 76 16.17 0.68 3.00
CA LEU A 76 17.00 1.71 2.42
C LEU A 76 18.43 1.15 2.44
N GLU A 77 18.99 0.82 1.28
CA GLU A 77 20.42 0.61 1.19
C GLU A 77 21.07 1.94 1.58
N THR A 78 21.61 2.01 2.79
CA THR A 78 22.55 3.06 3.15
C THR A 78 23.71 2.88 2.19
N LYS A 79 23.76 3.71 1.14
CA LYS A 79 24.99 3.94 0.40
C LYS A 79 25.97 4.48 1.42
N ASN A 80 26.84 3.61 1.90
CA ASN A 80 28.04 4.02 2.61
C ASN A 80 28.92 4.67 1.53
N ASP A 81 28.89 6.00 1.47
CA ASP A 81 29.93 6.80 0.82
C ASP A 81 31.25 6.69 1.60
#